data_AF-A0A0B1TCN6-F1
#
_entry.id   AF-A0A0B1TCN6-F1
#
_cell.length_a   1.000
_cell.length_b   1.000
_cell.length_c   1.000
_cell.angle_alpha   90.00
_cell.angle_beta   90.00
_cell.angle_gamma   90.00
#
_symmetry.space_group_name_H-M   'P 1'
#
loop_
_entity.id
_entity.type
_entity.pdbx_description
1 polymer ?
#
loop_
_entity_poly.entity_id
_entity_poly.type
_entity_poly.pdbx_seq_one_letter_code
_entity_poly.pdbx_strand_id
1 'polypeptide(L)'
;MPWCAKGESHVLFNKQNDPEPSFHILIIEDSFTALGDENKLGKNFTFEAKHKTTGRSFIFAAEDFKTLEPWVELLMITTVDYVLLLKQSFGEQIDHIQYSEAEPGN
;
A
#
# COMPACT_ATOMS: atom_id res chain seq x y z
N MET A 1 0.64 6.53 -18.08
CA MET A 1 -0.26 7.26 -17.16
C MET A 1 0.59 8.00 -16.13
N PRO A 2 0.42 9.32 -15.89
CA PRO A 2 1.18 10.03 -14.86
C PRO A 2 0.52 9.87 -13.48
N TRP A 3 1.32 9.57 -12.46
CA TRP A 3 0.89 9.42 -11.06
C TRP A 3 1.45 10.58 -10.22
N CYS A 4 0.68 11.05 -9.23
CA CYS A 4 1.12 12.05 -8.28
C CYS A 4 1.05 11.43 -6.88
N ALA A 5 2.21 11.21 -6.27
CA ALA A 5 2.31 10.80 -4.87
C ALA A 5 2.22 12.06 -3.99
N LYS A 6 1.29 12.06 -3.03
CA LYS A 6 1.17 13.11 -2.01
C LYS A 6 0.87 12.43 -0.68
N GLY A 7 1.92 12.05 0.06
CA GLY A 7 1.84 11.24 1.29
C GLY A 7 1.87 9.72 1.04
N GLU A 8 1.65 8.92 2.09
CA GLU A 8 1.63 7.43 2.12
C GLU A 8 0.44 6.81 1.35
N SER A 9 -0.37 7.64 0.69
CA SER A 9 -1.51 7.22 -0.12
C SER A 9 -1.20 7.37 -1.60
N HIS A 10 -1.40 6.30 -2.37
CA HIS A 10 -1.25 6.32 -3.82
C HIS A 10 -2.62 6.58 -4.48
N VAL A 11 -2.69 7.65 -5.27
CA VAL A 11 -3.91 8.03 -5.99
C VAL A 11 -3.80 7.55 -7.44
N LEU A 12 -4.72 6.66 -7.84
CA LEU A 12 -4.86 6.23 -9.21
C LEU A 12 -5.78 7.21 -9.94
N PHE A 13 -5.23 7.92 -10.91
CA PHE A 13 -6.00 8.79 -11.80
C PHE A 13 -6.36 8.03 -13.08
N ASN A 14 -7.66 7.78 -13.29
CA ASN A 14 -8.12 7.34 -14.59
C ASN A 14 -8.18 8.56 -15.52
N LYS A 15 -7.21 8.68 -16.44
CA LYS A 15 -7.23 9.69 -17.48
C LYS A 15 -7.92 9.10 -18.73
N GLN A 16 -9.23 8.99 -18.67
CA GLN A 16 -10.06 8.92 -19.88
C GLN A 16 -10.93 10.16 -19.92
N ASN A 17 -11.34 10.57 -21.12
CA ASN A 17 -11.99 11.85 -21.48
C ASN A 17 -13.37 12.08 -20.83
N ASP A 18 -13.54 11.73 -19.55
CA ASP A 18 -14.75 11.97 -18.79
C ASP A 18 -14.78 13.41 -18.25
N PRO A 19 -15.95 14.07 -18.28
CA PRO A 19 -16.12 15.41 -17.71
C PRO A 19 -15.95 15.44 -16.18
N GLU A 20 -16.09 14.29 -15.50
CA GLU A 20 -15.73 14.09 -14.09
C GLU A 20 -14.75 12.90 -13.98
N PRO A 21 -13.44 13.11 -13.79
CA PRO A 21 -12.50 12.00 -13.69
C PRO A 21 -12.77 11.18 -12.42
N SER A 22 -13.16 9.91 -12.59
CA SER A 22 -13.26 8.97 -11.49
C SER A 22 -11.85 8.69 -10.94
N PHE A 23 -11.57 9.14 -9.72
CA PHE A 23 -10.33 8.81 -9.02
C PHE A 23 -10.56 7.65 -8.05
N HIS A 24 -9.59 6.75 -7.97
CA HIS A 24 -9.59 5.68 -6.98
C HIS A 24 -8.39 5.88 -6.07
N ILE A 25 -8.62 5.86 -4.76
CA ILE A 25 -7.57 5.96 -3.75
C ILE A 25 -7.24 4.54 -3.30
N LEU A 26 -5.99 4.13 -3.47
CA LEU A 26 -5.48 2.87 -2.99
C LEU A 26 -4.64 3.12 -1.73
N ILE A 27 -5.11 2.62 -0.59
CA ILE A 27 -4.39 2.71 0.68
C ILE A 27 -3.44 1.50 0.73
N ILE A 28 -2.16 1.72 0.48
CA ILE A 28 -1.17 0.66 0.30
C ILE A 28 -0.86 -0.08 1.61
N GLU A 29 -0.92 0.61 2.75
CA GLU A 29 -0.68 0.06 4.09
C GLU A 29 -1.59 -1.15 4.40
N ASP A 30 -2.84 -1.06 3.95
CA ASP A 30 -3.85 -2.11 4.08
C ASP A 30 -3.79 -3.11 2.92
N SER A 31 -2.73 -3.13 2.11
CA SER A 31 -2.61 -4.03 0.97
C SER A 31 -1.48 -5.04 1.17
N PHE A 32 -1.56 -6.15 0.43
CA PHE A 32 -0.39 -6.94 0.09
C PHE A 32 -0.27 -6.98 -1.43
N THR A 33 0.97 -7.02 -1.91
CA THR A 33 1.28 -7.05 -3.34
C THR A 33 1.85 -8.41 -3.71
N ALA A 34 1.39 -8.98 -4.81
CA ALA A 34 1.89 -10.24 -5.35
C ALA A 34 2.07 -10.15 -6.87
N LEU A 35 3.06 -10.87 -7.41
CA LEU A 35 3.19 -11.02 -8.86
C LEU A 35 1.99 -11.79 -9.41
N GLY A 36 1.47 -11.34 -10.54
CA GLY A 36 0.31 -11.94 -11.20
C GLY A 36 0.67 -13.24 -11.92
N ASP A 37 -0.29 -14.16 -11.98
CA ASP A 37 -0.19 -15.34 -12.84
C ASP A 37 -0.53 -14.98 -14.28
N GLU A 38 0.51 -14.71 -15.07
CA GLU A 38 0.40 -14.26 -16.47
C GLU A 38 -0.35 -15.28 -17.35
N ASN A 39 -0.23 -16.59 -17.06
CA ASN A 39 -0.93 -17.64 -17.80
C ASN A 39 -2.44 -17.55 -17.61
N LYS A 40 -2.87 -17.19 -16.40
CA LYS A 40 -4.28 -17.02 -16.06
C LYS A 40 -4.84 -15.69 -16.55
N LEU A 41 -4.03 -14.64 -16.54
CA LEU A 41 -4.45 -13.27 -16.88
C LEU A 41 -4.31 -12.93 -18.37
N GLY A 42 -3.54 -13.71 -19.14
CA GLY A 42 -3.28 -13.46 -20.55
C GLY A 42 -2.54 -12.15 -20.81
N LYS A 43 -1.84 -11.63 -19.79
CA LYS A 43 -1.05 -10.40 -19.83
C LYS A 43 0.26 -10.59 -19.09
N ASN A 44 1.33 -10.05 -19.67
CA ASN A 44 2.66 -10.05 -19.08
C ASN A 44 2.82 -8.89 -18.10
N PHE A 45 3.80 -9.03 -17.21
CA PHE A 45 4.24 -8.02 -16.26
C PHE A 45 3.11 -7.53 -15.36
N THR A 46 2.35 -8.49 -14.83
CA THR A 46 1.19 -8.20 -13.99
C THR A 46 1.51 -8.31 -12.51
N PHE A 47 0.82 -7.52 -11.70
CA PHE A 47 0.82 -7.66 -10.25
C PHE A 47 -0.59 -7.40 -9.69
N GLU A 48 -0.87 -8.01 -8.56
CA GLU A 48 -2.11 -7.88 -7.82
C GLU A 48 -1.85 -7.12 -6.51
N ALA A 49 -2.62 -6.08 -6.25
CA ALA A 49 -2.70 -5.44 -4.94
C ALA A 49 -4.04 -5.80 -4.31
N LYS A 50 -4.01 -6.51 -3.17
CA LYS A 50 -5.22 -6.95 -2.47
C LYS A 50 -5.30 -6.32 -1.09
N HIS A 51 -6.44 -5.67 -0.82
CA HIS A 51 -6.76 -5.09 0.47
C HIS A 51 -7.05 -6.17 1.50
N LYS A 52 -6.41 -6.08 2.67
CA LYS A 52 -6.57 -7.02 3.79
C LYS A 52 -7.93 -6.84 4.45
N THR A 53 -8.37 -5.60 4.69
CA THR A 53 -9.66 -5.33 5.36
C THR A 53 -10.89 -5.67 4.52
N THR A 54 -10.89 -5.28 3.24
CA THR A 54 -12.07 -5.42 2.37
C THR A 54 -12.04 -6.65 1.47
N GLY A 55 -10.88 -7.28 1.33
CA GLY A 55 -10.67 -8.39 0.40
C GLY A 55 -10.68 -7.97 -1.09
N ARG A 56 -10.89 -6.69 -1.39
CA ARG A 56 -10.88 -6.15 -2.75
C ARG A 56 -9.50 -6.32 -3.38
N SER A 57 -9.47 -6.66 -4.66
CA SER A 57 -8.26 -6.90 -5.41
C SER A 57 -8.24 -6.03 -6.67
N PHE A 58 -7.05 -5.51 -6.97
CA PHE A 58 -6.78 -4.72 -8.16
C PHE A 58 -5.59 -5.32 -8.89
N ILE A 59 -5.79 -5.61 -10.18
CA ILE A 59 -4.75 -6.17 -11.04
C ILE A 59 -4.22 -5.04 -11.92
N PHE A 60 -2.90 -4.91 -11.92
CA PHE A 60 -2.16 -3.96 -12.72
C PHE A 60 -1.28 -4.69 -13.71
N ALA A 61 -0.98 -4.04 -14.83
CA ALA A 61 -0.06 -4.54 -15.84
C ALA A 61 0.92 -3.41 -16.20
N ALA A 62 2.21 -3.68 -16.05
CA ALA A 62 3.26 -2.78 -16.52
C ALA A 62 3.53 -3.00 -18.01
N GLU A 63 4.18 -2.02 -18.64
CA GLU A 63 4.55 -2.11 -20.07
C GLU A 63 5.69 -3.12 -20.28
N ASP A 64 6.61 -3.22 -19.32
CA ASP A 64 7.74 -4.15 -19.33
C ASP A 64 8.22 -4.48 -17.90
N PHE A 65 9.16 -5.43 -17.79
CA PHE A 65 9.74 -5.84 -16.51
C PHE A 65 10.49 -4.69 -15.80
N LYS A 66 11.18 -3.83 -16.55
CA LYS A 66 11.92 -2.68 -16.00
C LYS A 66 11.00 -1.68 -15.33
N THR A 67 9.77 -1.60 -15.80
CA THR A 67 8.72 -0.81 -15.21
C THR A 67 8.02 -1.58 -14.09
N LEU A 68 7.83 -2.90 -14.19
CA LEU A 68 7.19 -3.69 -13.13
C LEU A 68 7.96 -3.67 -11.80
N GLU A 69 9.27 -3.92 -11.87
CA GLU A 69 10.12 -4.13 -10.69
C GLU A 69 10.04 -2.95 -9.69
N PRO A 70 10.25 -1.68 -10.11
CA PRO A 70 10.14 -0.54 -9.20
C PRO A 70 8.76 -0.36 -8.59
N TRP A 71 7.69 -0.78 -9.28
CA TRP A 71 6.33 -0.67 -8.76
C TRP A 71 6.10 -1.66 -7.62
N VAL A 72 6.48 -2.91 -7.83
CA VAL A 72 6.35 -3.95 -6.81
C VAL A 72 7.25 -3.65 -5.62
N GLU A 73 8.48 -3.21 -5.86
CA GLU A 73 9.42 -2.81 -4.80
C GLU A 73 8.85 -1.67 -3.94
N LEU A 74 8.37 -0.60 -4.57
CA LEU A 74 7.80 0.55 -3.84
C LEU A 74 6.61 0.14 -2.96
N LEU A 75 5.66 -0.62 -3.52
CA LEU A 75 4.47 -1.05 -2.79
C LEU A 75 4.81 -1.97 -1.61
N MET A 76 5.84 -2.80 -1.76
CA MET A 76 6.33 -3.68 -0.70
C MET A 76 7.06 -2.91 0.39
N ILE A 77 7.96 -1.98 0.04
CA ILE A 77 8.69 -1.14 0.99
C ILE A 77 7.72 -0.32 1.83
N THR A 78 6.76 0.37 1.21
CA THR A 78 5.76 1.17 1.93
C THR A 78 4.97 0.34 2.95
N THR A 79 4.60 -0.90 2.58
CA THR A 79 3.90 -1.80 3.50
C THR A 79 4.79 -2.20 4.68
N VAL A 80 6.09 -2.43 4.46
CA VAL A 80 7.05 -2.77 5.51
C VAL A 80 7.31 -1.58 6.43
N ASP A 81 7.54 -0.40 5.88
CA ASP A 81 7.80 0.84 6.63
C ASP A 81 6.63 1.17 7.55
N TYR A 82 5.39 1.04 7.06
CA TYR A 82 4.19 1.20 7.89
C TYR A 82 4.15 0.22 9.07
N VAL A 83 4.46 -1.05 8.84
CA VAL A 83 4.51 -2.07 9.91
C VAL A 83 5.59 -1.73 10.95
N LEU A 84 6.74 -1.21 10.51
CA LEU A 84 7.82 -0.80 11.41
C LEU A 84 7.43 0.43 12.24
N LEU A 85 6.82 1.44 11.62
CA LEU A 85 6.32 2.63 12.30
C LEU A 85 5.25 2.29 13.35
N LEU A 86 4.31 1.41 13.00
CA LEU A 86 3.31 0.92 13.95
C LEU A 86 3.96 0.23 15.15
N LYS A 87 4.94 -0.65 14.93
CA LYS A 87 5.64 -1.35 16.01
C LYS A 87 6.38 -0.40 16.94
N GLN A 88 7.03 0.63 16.39
CA GLN A 88 7.70 1.67 17.18
C GLN A 88 6.68 2.42 18.03
N SER A 89 5.57 2.87 17.43
CA SER A 89 4.51 3.57 18.15
C SER A 89 3.88 2.72 19.26
N PHE A 90 3.66 1.42 19.03
CA PHE A 90 3.14 0.53 20.07
C PHE A 90 4.13 0.34 21.23
N GLY A 91 5.43 0.26 20.95
CA GLY A 91 6.46 0.19 21.99
C GLY A 91 6.42 1.42 22.90
N GLU A 92 6.39 2.61 22.31
CA GLU A 92 6.30 3.88 23.04
C GLU A 92 5.03 3.97 23.89
N GLN A 93 3.89 3.47 23.38
CA GLN A 93 2.62 3.44 24.13
C GLN A 93 2.67 2.47 25.32
N ILE A 94 3.27 1.28 25.13
CA ILE A 94 3.41 0.28 26.21
C ILE A 94 4.29 0.83 27.33
N ASP A 95 5.43 1.44 26.97
CA ASP A 95 6.33 2.06 27.94
C ASP A 95 5.60 3.16 28.72
N HIS A 96 4.86 4.03 28.04
CA HIS A 96 4.12 5.12 28.69
C HIS A 96 3.05 4.61 29.68
N ILE A 97 2.37 3.49 29.37
CA ILE A 97 1.40 2.87 30.29
C ILE A 97 2.12 2.31 31.52
N GLN A 98 3.21 1.58 31.33
CA GLN A 98 3.98 0.99 32.43
C GLN A 98 4.60 2.04 33.36
N TYR A 99 5.11 3.15 32.82
CA TYR A 99 5.60 4.27 33.64
C TYR A 99 4.47 4.96 34.41
N SER A 100 3.27 5.08 33.82
CA SER A 100 2.13 5.69 34.50
C SER A 100 1.54 4.84 35.64
N GLU A 101 1.64 3.52 35.56
CA GLU A 101 1.22 2.59 36.62
C GLU A 101 2.27 2.43 37.74
N ALA A 102 3.52 2.85 37.49
CA ALA A 102 4.62 2.76 38.44
C ALA A 102 4.75 3.98 39.38
N GLU A 103 3.96 5.04 39.20
CA GLU A 103 3.91 6.14 40.18
C GLU A 103 3.06 5.73 41.40
N PRO A 104 3.67 5.58 42.60
CA PRO A 104 2.88 5.32 43.80
C PRO A 104 2.13 6.61 44.16
N GLY A 105 0.80 6.49 44.26
CA GLY A 105 -0.05 7.56 44.76
C GLY A 105 0.48 8.13 46.07
N ASN A 106 0.60 9.45 46.10
CA ASN A 106 0.93 10.28 47.26
C ASN A 106 -0.16 10.19 48.34
#